data_AF-A0A8H5CB85-F1
#
_entry.id   AF-A0A8H5CB85-F1
#
_cell.length_a   1.000
_cell.length_b   1.000
_cell.length_c   1.000
_cell.angle_alpha   90.00
_cell.angle_beta   90.00
_cell.angle_gamma   90.00
#
_symmetry.space_group_name_H-M   'P 1'
#
loop_
_entity.id
_entity.type
_entity.pdbx_description
1 polymer ?
#
loop_
_entity_poly.entity_id
_entity_poly.type
_entity_poly.pdbx_seq_one_letter_code
_entity_poly.pdbx_strand_id
1 'polypeptide(L)'
;MAIPPEVLYKDIPELFEIDLGEALTARTEALSTFRELGPPDLCHVVKSTGRTGQRDLGSYHYVSGVDASSSASLAAYINSLTYAIEENSAWFSSTAKWKVRNGCYCCFNAFSRVDMRVDVKIPGGVNAYVIDLRGERYASSLQSARTDWHASSRT
;
A
#
# COMPACT_ATOMS: atom_id res chain seq x y z
N MET A 1 -13.88 7.44 -15.79
CA MET A 1 -13.86 8.52 -14.79
C MET A 1 -12.58 9.32 -15.02
N ALA A 2 -12.64 10.64 -15.07
CA ALA A 2 -11.41 11.45 -15.18
C ALA A 2 -10.76 11.56 -13.80
N ILE A 3 -9.47 11.24 -13.70
CA ILE A 3 -8.71 11.37 -12.46
C ILE A 3 -8.33 12.85 -12.27
N PRO A 4 -8.70 13.49 -11.16
CA PRO A 4 -8.34 14.88 -10.90
C PRO A 4 -6.82 15.03 -10.69
N PRO A 5 -6.14 16.01 -11.28
CA PRO A 5 -4.68 16.16 -11.14
C PRO A 5 -4.23 16.37 -9.68
N GLU A 6 -5.06 17.03 -8.86
CA GLU A 6 -4.76 17.28 -7.43
C GLU A 6 -4.73 16.02 -6.54
N VAL A 7 -5.06 14.84 -7.09
CA VAL A 7 -4.94 13.56 -6.38
C VAL A 7 -3.63 12.84 -6.71
N LEU A 8 -2.92 13.30 -7.75
CA LEU A 8 -1.71 12.64 -8.23
C LEU A 8 -0.56 12.85 -7.26
N TYR A 9 0.30 11.83 -7.17
CA TYR A 9 1.59 12.01 -6.54
C TYR A 9 2.55 12.76 -7.45
N LYS A 10 3.36 13.63 -6.84
CA LYS A 10 4.53 14.21 -7.46
C LYS A 10 5.65 13.18 -7.53
N ASP A 11 6.23 12.98 -8.71
CA ASP A 11 7.39 12.12 -8.97
C ASP A 11 7.20 10.63 -8.64
N ILE A 12 5.96 10.17 -8.40
CA ILE A 12 5.63 8.75 -8.17
C ILE A 12 4.62 8.31 -9.24
N PRO A 13 5.00 7.40 -10.16
CA PRO A 13 4.05 6.84 -11.11
C PRO A 13 3.06 5.93 -10.39
N GLU A 14 1.77 6.15 -10.59
CA GLU A 14 0.71 5.37 -9.95
C GLU A 14 -0.37 4.94 -10.95
N LEU A 15 -1.01 3.81 -10.64
CA LEU A 15 -2.13 3.25 -11.37
C LEU A 15 -3.38 3.44 -10.52
N PHE A 16 -4.45 3.96 -11.12
CA PHE A 16 -5.73 4.14 -10.44
C PHE A 16 -6.62 2.92 -10.64
N GLU A 17 -7.23 2.47 -9.56
CA GLU A 17 -8.17 1.35 -9.58
C GLU A 17 -9.53 1.78 -10.12
N ILE A 18 -10.22 0.84 -10.76
CA ILE A 18 -11.63 1.01 -11.12
C ILE A 18 -12.49 0.77 -9.86
N ASP A 19 -12.17 -0.32 -9.15
CA ASP A 19 -12.81 -0.73 -7.90
C ASP A 19 -11.80 -0.76 -6.76
N LEU A 20 -12.18 -0.21 -5.60
CA LEU A 20 -11.26 -0.13 -4.45
C LEU A 20 -10.81 -1.52 -3.99
N GLY A 21 -9.49 -1.73 -3.98
CA GLY A 21 -8.87 -2.98 -3.55
C GLY A 21 -8.74 -4.03 -4.66
N GLU A 22 -9.01 -3.67 -5.91
CA GLU A 22 -8.78 -4.51 -7.09
C GLU A 22 -7.34 -5.01 -7.15
N ALA A 23 -6.35 -4.14 -6.93
CA ALA A 23 -4.93 -4.50 -7.00
C ALA A 23 -4.53 -5.51 -5.91
N LEU A 24 -5.07 -5.36 -4.70
CA LEU A 24 -4.83 -6.29 -3.60
C LEU A 24 -5.50 -7.65 -3.85
N THR A 25 -6.69 -7.64 -4.45
CA THR A 25 -7.42 -8.84 -4.85
C THR A 25 -6.64 -9.59 -5.94
N ALA A 26 -6.28 -8.90 -7.03
CA ALA A 26 -5.50 -9.47 -8.13
C ALA A 26 -4.15 -10.02 -7.67
N ARG A 27 -3.45 -9.31 -6.77
CA ARG A 27 -2.21 -9.82 -6.15
C ARG A 27 -2.45 -11.12 -5.39
N THR A 28 -3.55 -11.21 -4.64
CA THR A 28 -3.91 -12.40 -3.86
C THR A 28 -4.19 -13.61 -4.77
N GLU A 29 -4.93 -13.39 -5.86
CA GLU A 29 -5.23 -14.43 -6.85
C GLU A 29 -3.95 -14.95 -7.56
N ALA A 30 -2.98 -14.06 -7.77
CA ALA A 30 -1.71 -14.39 -8.41
C ALA A 30 -0.66 -15.04 -7.46
N LEU A 31 -0.89 -15.12 -6.14
CA LEU A 31 0.14 -15.56 -5.18
C LEU A 31 0.74 -16.93 -5.51
N SER A 32 -0.12 -17.88 -5.87
CA SER A 32 0.32 -19.25 -6.21
C SER A 32 1.21 -19.31 -7.45
N THR A 33 1.17 -18.28 -8.31
CA THR A 33 1.96 -18.21 -9.55
C THR A 33 3.34 -17.58 -9.34
N PHE A 34 3.61 -16.96 -8.18
CA PHE A 34 4.89 -16.32 -7.91
C PHE A 34 6.02 -17.36 -7.79
N ARG A 35 7.11 -17.09 -8.51
CA ARG A 35 8.31 -17.93 -8.59
C ARG A 35 9.54 -17.12 -8.19
N GLU A 36 10.61 -17.81 -7.83
CA GLU A 36 11.89 -17.20 -7.49
C GLU A 36 11.71 -16.14 -6.40
N LEU A 37 12.16 -14.90 -6.62
CA LEU A 37 12.03 -13.80 -5.66
C LEU A 37 10.61 -13.22 -5.57
N GLY A 38 9.71 -13.56 -6.50
CA GLY A 38 8.39 -12.97 -6.61
C GLY A 38 8.39 -11.62 -7.33
N PRO A 39 7.22 -10.95 -7.38
CA PRO A 39 7.11 -9.64 -8.01
C PRO A 39 7.70 -8.54 -7.11
N PRO A 40 7.90 -7.32 -7.65
CA PRO A 40 8.14 -6.14 -6.83
C PRO A 40 7.09 -5.96 -5.72
N ASP A 41 7.48 -5.22 -4.69
CA ASP A 41 6.58 -4.83 -3.63
C ASP A 41 5.47 -3.95 -4.20
N LEU A 42 4.28 -4.03 -3.59
CA LEU A 42 3.11 -3.27 -4.01
C LEU A 42 2.68 -2.37 -2.86
N CYS A 43 2.56 -1.07 -3.12
CA CYS A 43 1.95 -0.13 -2.21
C CYS A 43 0.61 0.32 -2.78
N HIS A 44 -0.46 -0.05 -2.10
CA HIS A 44 -1.81 0.40 -2.37
C HIS A 44 -2.19 1.50 -1.37
N VAL A 45 -2.93 2.50 -1.84
CA VAL A 45 -3.39 3.63 -1.04
C VAL A 45 -4.84 3.97 -1.40
N VAL A 46 -5.59 4.42 -0.40
CA VAL A 46 -6.90 5.03 -0.60
C VAL A 46 -6.81 6.50 -0.22
N LYS A 47 -7.12 7.35 -1.19
CA LYS A 47 -7.13 8.81 -1.07
C LYS A 47 -8.56 9.29 -0.89
N SER A 48 -8.75 10.27 -0.01
CA SER A 48 -10.06 10.84 0.30
C SER A 48 -9.97 12.34 0.50
N THR A 49 -11.04 13.06 0.16
CA THR A 49 -11.19 14.49 0.51
C THR A 49 -11.82 14.68 1.89
N GLY A 50 -12.36 13.62 2.49
CA GLY A 50 -13.15 13.68 3.73
C GLY A 50 -14.48 14.43 3.60
N ARG A 51 -14.84 14.93 2.41
CA ARG A 51 -16.13 15.59 2.15
C ARG A 51 -17.20 14.54 1.90
N THR A 52 -18.35 14.69 2.55
CA THR A 52 -19.51 13.81 2.36
C THR A 52 -19.96 13.86 0.89
N GLY A 53 -20.20 12.70 0.28
CA GLY A 53 -20.64 12.58 -1.12
C GLY A 53 -19.52 12.55 -2.17
N GLN A 54 -18.26 12.81 -1.78
CA GLN A 54 -17.11 12.52 -2.64
C GLN A 54 -16.66 11.07 -2.39
N ARG A 55 -16.44 10.32 -3.48
CA ARG A 55 -15.95 8.94 -3.40
C ARG A 55 -14.45 8.92 -3.13
N ASP A 56 -14.02 7.93 -2.36
CA ASP A 56 -12.60 7.64 -2.15
C ASP A 56 -12.01 7.07 -3.46
N LEU A 57 -10.73 7.36 -3.71
CA LEU A 57 -9.99 6.89 -4.88
C LEU A 57 -8.90 5.92 -4.44
N GLY A 58 -8.82 4.76 -5.11
CA GLY A 58 -7.79 3.77 -4.91
C GLY A 58 -6.69 3.95 -5.97
N SER A 59 -5.44 3.92 -5.53
CA SER A 59 -4.31 3.82 -6.44
C SER A 59 -3.22 2.94 -5.85
N TYR A 60 -2.34 2.46 -6.71
CA TYR A 60 -1.20 1.67 -6.30
C TYR A 60 0.01 1.93 -7.19
N HIS A 61 1.17 1.61 -6.66
CA HIS A 61 2.44 1.65 -7.39
C HIS A 61 3.35 0.52 -6.92
N TYR A 62 4.24 0.10 -7.80
CA TYR A 62 5.27 -0.88 -7.47
C TYR A 62 6.45 -0.17 -6.80
N VAL A 63 6.96 -0.80 -5.75
CA VAL A 63 7.99 -0.23 -4.89
C VAL A 63 9.24 -1.10 -4.92
N SER A 64 10.39 -0.45 -4.87
CA SER A 64 11.69 -1.10 -4.66
C SER A 64 12.55 -0.21 -3.76
N GLY A 65 13.33 -0.83 -2.88
CA GLY A 65 14.27 -0.11 -2.00
C GLY A 65 13.65 0.59 -0.78
N VAL A 66 12.36 0.39 -0.49
CA VAL A 66 11.76 0.82 0.77
C VAL A 66 12.20 -0.12 1.89
N ASP A 67 12.49 0.44 3.07
CA ASP A 67 12.83 -0.34 4.26
C ASP A 67 11.61 -1.13 4.76
N ALA A 68 11.52 -2.37 4.31
CA ALA A 68 10.56 -3.36 4.78
C ALA A 68 11.13 -4.17 5.95
N SER A 69 11.90 -3.58 6.88
CA SER A 69 12.42 -4.25 8.09
C SER A 69 11.54 -4.11 9.34
N SER A 70 10.53 -3.23 9.30
CA SER A 70 9.45 -3.22 10.30
C SER A 70 8.12 -2.67 9.77
N SER A 71 7.01 -3.01 10.43
CA SER A 71 5.70 -2.39 10.15
C SER A 71 5.68 -0.89 10.45
N ALA A 72 6.54 -0.41 11.36
CA ALA A 72 6.70 1.02 11.65
C ALA A 72 7.38 1.76 10.49
N SER A 73 8.43 1.19 9.89
CA SER A 73 9.10 1.75 8.70
C SER A 73 8.11 1.88 7.53
N LEU A 74 7.29 0.86 7.30
CA LEU A 74 6.27 0.88 6.25
C LEU A 74 5.12 1.85 6.55
N ALA A 75 4.70 1.96 7.80
CA ALA A 75 3.73 2.97 8.21
C ALA A 75 4.28 4.39 7.99
N ALA A 76 5.56 4.62 8.28
CA ALA A 76 6.21 5.89 7.99
C ALA A 76 6.29 6.17 6.48
N TYR A 77 6.59 5.16 5.66
CA TYR A 77 6.55 5.26 4.20
C TYR A 77 5.15 5.63 3.68
N ILE A 78 4.10 4.90 4.09
CA ILE A 78 2.72 5.21 3.65
C ILE A 78 2.29 6.61 4.12
N ASN A 79 2.67 7.00 5.34
CA ASN A 79 2.38 8.35 5.84
C ASN A 79 3.10 9.43 5.02
N SER A 80 4.34 9.19 4.56
CA SER A 80 5.10 10.15 3.78
C SER A 80 4.44 10.46 2.43
N LEU A 81 3.72 9.49 1.85
CA LEU A 81 2.94 9.68 0.63
C LEU A 81 1.88 10.78 0.77
N THR A 82 1.40 11.08 1.98
CA THR A 82 0.47 12.20 2.21
C THR A 82 1.07 13.55 1.76
N TYR A 83 2.38 13.70 1.89
CA TYR A 83 3.12 14.90 1.48
C TYR A 83 3.56 14.86 0.02
N ALA A 84 3.46 13.69 -0.63
CA ALA A 84 3.76 13.52 -2.05
C ALA A 84 2.56 13.86 -2.95
N ILE A 85 1.35 14.00 -2.41
CA ILE A 85 0.18 14.44 -3.20
C ILE A 85 0.46 15.87 -3.66
N GLU A 86 0.31 16.11 -4.96
CA GLU A 86 0.60 17.40 -5.57
C GLU A 86 -0.32 18.49 -4.99
N GLU A 87 0.25 19.36 -4.16
CA GLU A 87 -0.47 20.54 -3.69
C GLU A 87 -0.53 21.54 -4.85
N ASN A 88 -1.68 21.58 -5.52
CA ASN A 88 -1.94 22.63 -6.50
C ASN A 88 -1.96 23.97 -5.77
N SER A 89 -0.86 24.74 -5.89
CA SER A 89 -0.66 26.07 -5.31
C SER A 89 -1.51 27.13 -6.03
N ALA A 90 -2.79 26.83 -6.24
CA ALA A 90 -3.77 27.80 -6.65
C ALA A 90 -4.19 28.58 -5.40
N TRP A 91 -3.47 29.68 -5.11
CA TRP A 91 -3.73 30.68 -4.06
C TRP A 91 -5.20 31.20 -4.03
N PHE A 92 -6.05 30.80 -4.98
CA PHE A 92 -7.44 31.23 -5.12
C PHE A 92 -8.50 30.11 -5.20
N SER A 93 -8.15 28.83 -5.00
CA SER A 93 -9.11 27.72 -5.17
C SER A 93 -9.44 26.98 -3.88
N SER A 94 -10.72 26.91 -3.52
CA SER A 94 -11.28 26.05 -2.47
C SER A 94 -11.42 24.57 -2.92
N THR A 95 -10.42 24.07 -3.66
CA THR A 95 -10.40 22.67 -4.11
C THR A 95 -10.27 21.76 -2.89
N ALA A 96 -10.97 20.63 -2.92
CA ALA A 96 -10.94 19.67 -1.83
C ALA A 96 -9.52 19.10 -1.66
N LYS A 97 -8.92 19.26 -0.47
CA LYS A 97 -7.58 18.72 -0.19
C LYS A 97 -7.65 17.20 -0.08
N TRP A 98 -7.10 16.50 -1.06
CA TRP A 98 -6.93 15.05 -1.02
C TRP A 98 -5.89 14.67 0.03
N LYS A 99 -6.13 13.57 0.73
CA LYS A 99 -5.20 12.98 1.69
C LYS A 99 -5.24 11.47 1.62
N VAL A 100 -4.12 10.83 1.95
CA VAL A 100 -4.08 9.37 2.16
C VAL A 100 -4.88 9.06 3.42
N ARG A 101 -5.89 8.20 3.29
CA ARG A 101 -6.76 7.75 4.38
C ARG A 101 -6.29 6.42 4.97
N ASN A 102 -5.88 5.51 4.10
CA ASN A 102 -5.30 4.23 4.45
C ASN A 102 -4.38 3.75 3.32
N GLY A 103 -3.57 2.74 3.60
CA GLY A 103 -2.77 2.06 2.61
C GLY A 103 -2.41 0.65 3.04
N CYS A 104 -1.99 -0.16 2.09
CA CYS A 104 -1.53 -1.53 2.28
C CYS A 104 -0.19 -1.69 1.56
N TYR A 105 0.85 -2.05 2.31
CA TYR A 105 2.13 -2.44 1.73
C TYR A 105 2.22 -3.96 1.66
N CYS A 106 2.53 -4.51 0.50
CA CYS A 106 2.66 -5.94 0.26
C CYS A 106 4.09 -6.28 -0.20
N CYS A 107 4.74 -7.21 0.49
CA CYS A 107 6.05 -7.73 0.15
C CYS A 107 6.03 -9.25 0.17
N PHE A 108 6.49 -9.88 -0.91
CA PHE A 108 6.50 -11.33 -1.00
C PHE A 108 7.78 -11.89 -0.37
N ASN A 109 7.62 -12.83 0.57
CA ASN A 109 8.74 -13.58 1.11
C ASN A 109 8.90 -14.90 0.32
N ALA A 110 9.93 -14.99 -0.50
CA ALA A 110 10.23 -16.19 -1.29
C ALA A 110 10.64 -17.43 -0.47
N PHE A 111 11.18 -17.24 0.74
CA PHE A 111 11.65 -18.34 1.59
C PHE A 111 10.48 -19.08 2.25
N SER A 112 9.55 -18.35 2.87
CA SER A 112 8.35 -18.94 3.47
C SER A 112 7.15 -18.99 2.51
N ARG A 113 7.30 -18.41 1.31
CA ARG A 113 6.27 -18.33 0.25
C ARG A 113 4.96 -17.75 0.77
N VAL A 114 5.05 -16.63 1.48
CA VAL A 114 3.90 -15.85 1.97
C VAL A 114 3.99 -14.42 1.48
N ASP A 115 2.84 -13.78 1.32
CA ASP A 115 2.74 -12.35 1.05
C ASP A 115 2.52 -11.62 2.38
N MET A 116 3.55 -10.92 2.82
CA MET A 116 3.48 -10.12 4.04
C MET A 116 2.80 -8.80 3.73
N ARG A 117 1.84 -8.42 4.57
CA ARG A 117 1.06 -7.20 4.39
C ARG A 117 1.02 -6.35 5.64
N VAL A 118 1.06 -5.05 5.44
CA VAL A 118 0.88 -4.05 6.50
C VAL A 118 -0.21 -3.07 6.07
N ASP A 119 -1.37 -3.19 6.72
CA ASP A 119 -2.46 -2.22 6.60
C ASP A 119 -2.19 -1.04 7.52
N VAL A 120 -2.27 0.18 6.98
CA VAL A 120 -2.07 1.43 7.71
C VAL A 120 -3.34 2.26 7.59
N LYS A 121 -3.84 2.77 8.72
CA LYS A 121 -4.97 3.70 8.81
C LYS A 121 -4.49 5.01 9.40
N ILE A 122 -4.82 6.13 8.75
CA ILE A 122 -4.35 7.45 9.15
C ILE A 122 -5.49 8.23 9.80
N PRO A 123 -5.33 8.77 11.03
CA PRO A 123 -4.20 8.57 11.96
C PRO A 123 -4.36 7.30 12.81
N GLY A 124 -3.28 6.54 13.01
CA GLY A 124 -3.10 5.68 14.18
C GLY A 124 -3.53 4.20 14.11
N GLY A 125 -3.64 3.57 12.95
CA GLY A 125 -3.80 2.12 12.84
C GLY A 125 -2.66 1.49 12.05
N VAL A 126 -2.04 0.43 12.58
CA VAL A 126 -1.08 -0.40 11.84
C VAL A 126 -1.40 -1.86 12.17
N ASN A 127 -1.63 -2.66 11.14
CA ASN A 127 -1.92 -4.09 11.28
C ASN A 127 -1.06 -4.90 10.32
N ALA A 128 -0.14 -5.67 10.88
CA ALA A 128 0.71 -6.59 10.12
C ALA A 128 0.10 -7.99 10.11
N TYR A 129 0.16 -8.65 8.96
CA TYR A 129 -0.37 -10.00 8.76
C TYR A 129 0.30 -10.63 7.54
N VAL A 130 0.07 -11.92 7.36
CA VAL A 130 0.56 -12.66 6.20
C VAL A 130 -0.60 -13.31 5.46
N ILE A 131 -0.44 -13.47 4.16
CA ILE A 131 -1.34 -14.25 3.31
C ILE A 131 -0.55 -15.42 2.73
N ASP A 132 -1.06 -16.64 2.91
CA ASP A 132 -0.45 -17.83 2.32
C ASP A 132 -0.80 -17.98 0.83
N LEU A 133 -0.20 -18.97 0.16
CA LEU A 133 -0.46 -19.24 -1.27
C LEU A 133 -1.91 -19.63 -1.60
N ARG A 134 -2.73 -19.94 -0.58
CA ARG A 134 -4.16 -20.26 -0.73
C ARG A 134 -5.05 -19.02 -0.59
N GLY A 135 -4.47 -17.87 -0.25
CA GLY A 135 -5.20 -16.63 0.01
C GLY A 135 -5.69 -16.50 1.45
N GLU A 136 -5.27 -17.38 2.37
CA GLU A 136 -5.72 -17.35 3.76
C GLU A 136 -4.89 -16.36 4.58
N ARG A 137 -5.58 -15.54 5.39
CA ARG A 137 -4.97 -14.50 6.22
C ARG A 137 -4.66 -15.02 7.62
N TYR A 138 -3.42 -14.82 8.06
CA TYR A 138 -2.99 -15.14 9.41
C TYR A 138 -2.42 -13.90 10.10
N ALA A 139 -2.77 -13.73 11.38
CA ALA A 139 -2.15 -12.71 12.21
C ALA A 139 -0.64 -12.98 12.28
N SER A 140 0.15 -11.92 12.15
CA SER A 140 1.60 -12.01 12.33
C SER A 140 1.90 -12.32 13.80
N SER A 141 2.04 -13.58 14.18
CA SER A 141 2.50 -13.93 15.53
C SER A 141 3.95 -13.46 15.68
N LEU A 142 4.26 -12.74 16.77
CA LEU A 142 5.52 -11.97 16.96
C LEU A 142 6.81 -12.76 16.70
N GLN A 143 6.79 -14.09 16.82
CA GLN A 143 7.97 -14.95 16.71
C GLN A 143 8.20 -15.49 15.29
N SER A 144 7.15 -15.90 14.58
CA SER A 144 7.27 -16.36 13.18
C SER A 144 7.38 -15.17 12.24
N ALA A 145 6.58 -14.14 12.49
CA ALA A 145 6.57 -12.93 11.67
C ALA A 145 7.90 -12.18 11.67
N ARG A 146 8.66 -12.19 12.77
CA ARG A 146 9.99 -11.57 12.82
C ARG A 146 10.97 -12.24 11.86
N THR A 147 10.96 -13.57 11.82
CA THR A 147 11.83 -14.33 10.92
C THR A 147 11.43 -14.10 9.46
N ASP A 148 10.12 -14.15 9.18
CA ASP A 148 9.58 -13.90 7.85
C ASP A 148 9.90 -12.47 7.36
N TRP A 149 9.80 -11.49 8.26
CA TRP A 149 10.01 -10.09 7.94
C TRP A 149 11.49 -9.74 7.67
N HIS A 150 12.41 -10.34 8.42
CA HIS A 150 13.84 -10.17 8.18
C HIS A 150 14.34 -10.91 6.94
N ALA A 151 13.63 -11.95 6.49
CA ALA A 151 13.99 -12.70 5.29
C ALA A 151 13.54 -11.96 4.02
N SER A 152 12.36 -11.34 4.02
CA SER A 152 11.88 -10.54 2.89
C SER A 152 12.67 -9.25 2.70
N SER A 153 13.19 -8.63 3.77
CA SER A 153 13.95 -7.38 3.65
C SER A 153 15.35 -7.56 3.04
N ARG A 154 15.74 -8.79 2.68
CA ARG A 154 17.07 -9.13 2.13
C ARG A 154 17.03 -9.57 0.68
N THR A 155 15.85 -9.71 0.09
CA THR A 155 15.62 -9.96 -1.34
C THR A 155 15.39 -8.65 -2.06
#